data_AF-A0A958FD23-F1
#
_entry.id   AF-A0A958FD23-F1
#
_cell.length_a   1.000
_cell.length_b   1.000
_cell.length_c   1.000
_cell.angle_alpha   90.00
_cell.angle_beta   90.00
_cell.angle_gamma   90.00
#
_symmetry.space_group_name_H-M   'P 1'
#
loop_
_entity.id
_entity.type
_entity.pdbx_description
1 polymer ?
#
loop_
_entity_poly.entity_id
_entity_poly.type
_entity_poly.pdbx_seq_one_letter_code
_entity_poly.pdbx_strand_id
1 'polypeptide(L)'
;MDNSISRKEFLQRLSLLGFSVLGAAGVLSSCGSSDNGGGQTQKPATPPPAPEKDPCGDTSGLTETDLNVRKNFQYVSKSSDPTKVCDNCQFWKAPEAGAFCGGCQIIQGPMNPKGYCNQWLQKTTG
;
A
#
# COMPACT_ATOMS: atom_id res chain seq x y z
N MET A 1 14.73 -25.87 -12.27
CA MET A 1 13.59 -25.09 -12.79
C MET A 1 13.56 -23.80 -11.99
N ASP A 2 13.97 -22.69 -12.61
CA ASP A 2 13.83 -21.35 -12.04
C ASP A 2 13.13 -20.49 -13.09
N ASN A 3 11.88 -20.13 -12.79
CA ASN A 3 11.00 -19.41 -13.69
C ASN A 3 10.85 -17.97 -13.21
N SER A 4 11.67 -17.07 -13.75
CA SER A 4 11.45 -15.63 -13.64
C SER A 4 11.66 -14.99 -15.00
N ILE A 5 10.56 -14.77 -15.73
CA ILE A 5 10.57 -13.93 -16.92
C ILE A 5 10.78 -12.49 -16.44
N SER A 6 12.00 -12.00 -16.64
CA SER A 6 12.41 -10.67 -16.24
C SER A 6 11.98 -9.64 -17.29
N ARG A 7 11.40 -8.52 -16.83
CA ARG A 7 10.90 -7.39 -17.65
C ARG A 7 11.93 -6.85 -18.67
N LYS A 8 13.21 -7.14 -18.45
CA LYS A 8 14.34 -6.73 -19.28
C LYS A 8 14.41 -7.48 -20.62
N GLU A 9 14.04 -8.75 -20.68
CA GLU A 9 14.05 -9.57 -21.91
C GLU A 9 12.97 -9.11 -22.91
N PHE A 10 11.80 -8.70 -22.40
CA PHE A 10 10.72 -8.20 -23.25
C PHE A 10 11.08 -6.86 -23.90
N LEU A 11 11.81 -6.00 -23.18
CA LEU A 11 12.27 -4.71 -23.69
C LEU A 11 13.44 -4.86 -24.69
N GLN A 12 14.31 -5.85 -24.51
CA GLN A 12 15.38 -6.17 -25.47
C GLN A 12 14.85 -6.73 -26.80
N ARG A 13 13.75 -7.49 -26.79
CA ARG A 13 13.15 -8.04 -28.02
C ARG A 13 12.46 -7.00 -28.89
N LEU A 14 12.06 -5.87 -28.32
CA LEU A 14 11.40 -4.77 -29.04
C LEU A 14 12.39 -3.80 -29.71
N SER A 15 13.69 -3.90 -29.43
CA SER A 15 14.71 -2.97 -29.93
C SER A 15 15.47 -3.46 -31.18
N LEU A 16 15.14 -4.64 -31.71
CA LEU A 16 15.83 -5.25 -32.86
C LEU A 16 15.01 -5.29 -34.16
N LEU A 17 13.88 -4.59 -34.24
CA LEU A 17 13.09 -4.45 -35.47
C LEU A 17 12.93 -2.97 -35.81
N GLY A 18 13.90 -2.38 -36.53
CA GLY A 18 13.80 -0.96 -36.89
C GLY A 18 14.93 -0.32 -37.71
N PHE A 19 15.55 -1.03 -38.64
CA PHE A 19 16.34 -0.45 -39.75
C PHE A 19 16.04 -1.32 -40.97
N SER A 20 15.34 -0.88 -42.02
CA SER A 20 15.76 0.11 -43.02
C SER A 20 14.56 0.31 -43.98
N VAL A 21 14.36 1.51 -44.53
CA VAL A 21 14.16 1.78 -45.98
C VAL A 21 13.79 3.26 -46.18
N LEU A 22 14.46 3.84 -47.16
CA LEU A 22 14.58 5.24 -47.54
C LEU A 22 13.28 5.78 -48.20
N GLY A 23 12.91 7.04 -47.93
CA GLY A 23 11.92 7.75 -48.76
C GLY A 23 11.34 9.05 -48.21
N ALA A 24 12.07 10.16 -48.42
CA ALA A 24 11.65 11.56 -48.58
C ALA A 24 10.61 12.24 -47.63
N ALA A 25 11.14 13.21 -46.87
CA ALA A 25 10.57 14.52 -46.53
C ALA A 25 9.15 14.60 -45.93
N GLY A 26 9.09 14.49 -44.60
CA GLY A 26 8.01 15.02 -43.77
C GLY A 26 8.61 15.59 -42.48
N VAL A 27 8.63 16.92 -42.38
CA VAL A 27 9.06 17.66 -41.19
C VAL A 27 7.93 17.74 -40.17
N LEU A 28 8.30 17.80 -38.88
CA LEU A 28 7.57 18.32 -37.71
C LEU A 28 6.93 17.32 -36.73
N SER A 29 7.23 17.60 -35.46
CA SER A 29 6.56 17.23 -34.20
C SER A 29 6.51 15.75 -33.83
N SER A 30 7.24 15.32 -32.80
CA SER A 30 6.98 15.64 -31.39
C SER A 30 5.61 15.11 -30.94
N CYS A 31 5.66 14.25 -29.92
CA CYS A 31 4.61 14.01 -28.94
C CYS A 31 3.24 13.51 -29.48
N GLY A 32 2.96 12.24 -29.21
CA GLY A 32 1.59 11.75 -29.04
C GLY A 32 1.00 10.95 -30.20
N SER A 33 0.50 9.76 -29.85
CA SER A 33 -0.67 9.01 -30.36
C SER A 33 -1.22 9.33 -31.75
N SER A 34 -1.45 8.34 -32.61
CA SER A 34 -2.73 7.59 -32.75
C SER A 34 -2.59 6.66 -33.98
N ASP A 35 -3.31 5.57 -34.26
CA ASP A 35 -4.60 5.04 -33.83
C ASP A 35 -4.69 3.57 -34.32
N ASN A 36 -5.34 2.67 -33.58
CA ASN A 36 -5.98 1.50 -34.16
C ASN A 36 -7.37 1.40 -33.54
N GLY A 37 -8.36 1.70 -34.37
CA GLY A 37 -9.77 1.69 -34.03
C GLY A 37 -10.20 0.32 -33.49
N GLY A 38 -10.56 0.33 -32.22
CA GLY A 38 -11.36 -0.71 -31.58
C GLY A 38 -12.35 0.01 -30.70
N GLY A 39 -13.52 0.33 -31.26
CA GLY A 39 -14.62 0.92 -30.53
C GLY A 39 -15.04 0.00 -29.39
N GLN A 40 -14.59 0.33 -28.20
CA GLN A 40 -15.31 0.02 -26.97
C GLN A 40 -15.50 1.34 -26.26
N THR A 41 -16.74 1.80 -26.22
CA THR A 41 -17.22 2.77 -25.24
C THR A 41 -16.86 2.27 -23.85
N GLN A 42 -15.66 2.61 -23.39
CA GLN A 42 -15.27 2.51 -22.00
C GLN A 42 -16.10 3.54 -21.25
N LYS A 43 -17.18 3.05 -20.63
CA LYS A 43 -17.78 3.69 -19.47
C LYS A 43 -16.63 4.22 -18.61
N PRO A 44 -16.60 5.51 -18.22
CA PRO A 44 -15.58 6.01 -17.32
C PRO A 44 -15.55 5.10 -16.09
N ALA A 45 -14.49 4.33 -15.94
CA ALA A 45 -14.25 3.63 -14.71
C ALA A 45 -13.99 4.72 -13.68
N THR A 46 -14.93 4.92 -12.77
CA THR A 46 -14.68 5.72 -11.57
C THR A 46 -13.36 5.24 -10.99
N PRO A 47 -12.35 6.12 -10.80
CA PRO A 47 -11.12 5.73 -10.15
C PRO A 47 -11.47 5.03 -8.84
N PRO A 48 -10.83 3.89 -8.50
CA PRO A 48 -11.03 3.29 -7.19
C PRO A 48 -10.79 4.38 -6.13
N PRO A 49 -11.64 4.46 -5.09
CA PRO A 49 -11.49 5.48 -4.07
C PRO A 49 -10.08 5.45 -3.51
N ALA A 50 -9.51 6.65 -3.30
CA ALA A 50 -8.19 6.78 -2.70
C ALA A 50 -8.15 5.99 -1.37
N PRO A 51 -7.03 5.34 -1.04
CA PRO A 51 -6.91 4.62 0.22
C PRO A 51 -7.21 5.55 1.39
N GLU A 52 -8.15 5.15 2.24
CA GLU A 52 -8.51 5.91 3.44
C GLU A 52 -7.27 6.05 4.32
N LYS A 53 -6.96 7.30 4.70
CA LYS A 53 -5.84 7.60 5.59
C LYS A 53 -6.15 7.09 6.98
N ASP A 54 -5.19 6.40 7.61
CA ASP A 54 -5.32 5.94 9.00
C ASP A 54 -5.45 7.15 9.94
N PRO A 55 -6.58 7.29 10.67
CA PRO A 55 -6.76 8.38 11.63
C PRO A 55 -5.81 8.29 12.83
N CYS A 56 -5.18 7.13 13.06
CA CYS A 56 -4.21 6.90 14.13
C CYS A 56 -2.76 6.88 13.64
N GLY A 57 -2.50 7.43 12.45
CA GLY A 57 -1.19 7.37 11.79
C GLY A 57 -0.20 8.47 12.19
N ASP A 58 -0.57 9.42 13.06
CA ASP A 58 0.37 10.47 13.50
C ASP A 58 1.37 9.90 14.51
N THR A 59 2.64 9.87 14.12
CA THR A 59 3.75 9.39 14.95
C THR A 59 4.82 10.47 15.16
N SER A 60 4.49 11.73 14.89
CA SER A 60 5.45 12.85 14.97
C SER A 60 6.02 13.06 16.38
N GLY A 61 5.30 12.64 17.43
CA GLY A 61 5.75 12.66 18.82
C GLY A 61 6.53 11.43 19.30
N LEU A 62 6.85 10.46 18.43
CA LEU A 62 7.56 9.24 18.81
C LEU A 62 9.06 9.35 18.61
N THR A 63 9.84 8.69 19.48
CA THR A 63 11.28 8.57 19.29
C THR A 63 11.62 7.56 18.18
N GLU A 64 12.85 7.59 17.68
CA GLU A 64 13.31 6.59 16.70
C GLU A 64 13.23 5.16 17.26
N THR A 65 13.53 4.99 18.55
CA THR A 65 13.39 3.69 19.25
C THR A 65 11.93 3.21 19.22
N ASP A 66 10.96 4.08 19.50
CA ASP A 66 9.54 3.73 19.46
C ASP A 66 9.07 3.36 18.05
N LEU A 67 9.52 4.11 17.04
CA LEU A 67 9.24 3.81 15.64
C LEU A 67 9.82 2.46 15.22
N ASN A 68 11.04 2.14 15.68
CA ASN A 68 11.65 0.84 15.44
C ASN A 68 10.89 -0.30 16.12
N VAL A 69 10.37 -0.11 17.34
CA VAL A 69 9.47 -1.09 17.99
C VAL A 69 8.21 -1.32 17.15
N ARG A 70 7.54 -0.25 16.69
CA ARG A 70 6.36 -0.36 15.81
C ARG A 70 6.65 -1.15 14.54
N LYS A 71 7.80 -0.89 13.91
CA LYS A 71 8.26 -1.59 12.70
C LYS A 71 8.58 -3.05 12.97
N ASN A 72 9.34 -3.35 14.02
CA ASN A 72 9.75 -4.71 14.38
C ASN A 72 8.56 -5.58 14.79
N PHE A 73 7.57 -4.99 15.46
CA PHE A 73 6.32 -5.68 15.77
C PHE A 73 5.33 -5.68 14.61
N GLN A 74 5.72 -5.12 13.46
CA GLN A 74 4.92 -5.11 12.23
C GLN A 74 3.52 -4.51 12.46
N TYR A 75 3.46 -3.39 13.17
CA TYR A 75 2.19 -2.71 13.40
C TYR A 75 1.56 -2.27 12.06
N VAL A 76 0.29 -2.61 11.87
CA VAL A 76 -0.56 -2.15 10.78
C VAL A 76 -1.85 -1.57 11.35
N SER A 77 -2.40 -0.55 10.70
CA SER A 77 -3.61 0.14 11.14
C SER A 77 -4.90 -0.63 10.87
N LYS A 78 -4.84 -1.63 9.99
CA LYS A 78 -5.94 -2.54 9.66
C LYS A 78 -5.43 -3.96 9.60
N SER A 79 -5.94 -4.82 10.48
CA SER A 79 -5.64 -6.24 10.48
C SER A 79 -6.18 -6.92 9.22
N SER A 80 -5.43 -7.90 8.72
CA SER A 80 -5.92 -8.84 7.70
C SER A 80 -6.78 -9.96 8.30
N ASP A 81 -6.69 -10.19 9.61
CA ASP A 81 -7.46 -11.17 10.35
C ASP A 81 -8.44 -10.44 11.29
N PRO A 82 -9.76 -10.43 11.00
CA PRO A 82 -10.73 -9.70 11.81
C PRO A 82 -10.87 -10.27 13.23
N THR A 83 -10.36 -11.47 13.50
CA THR A 83 -10.35 -12.08 14.83
C THR A 83 -9.15 -11.65 15.67
N LYS A 84 -8.14 -11.03 15.06
CA LYS A 84 -6.91 -10.55 15.73
C LYS A 84 -6.74 -9.07 15.49
N VAL A 85 -7.32 -8.26 16.37
CA VAL A 85 -7.30 -6.80 16.28
C VAL A 85 -6.81 -6.17 17.57
N CYS A 86 -6.39 -4.91 17.51
CA CYS A 86 -5.90 -4.22 18.70
C CYS A 86 -6.95 -4.17 19.82
N ASP A 87 -8.22 -3.87 19.51
CA ASP A 87 -9.28 -3.74 20.53
C ASP A 87 -9.62 -5.04 21.29
N ASN A 88 -9.22 -6.20 20.77
CA ASN A 88 -9.38 -7.51 21.41
C ASN A 88 -8.06 -8.15 21.90
N CYS A 89 -6.96 -7.40 21.88
CA CYS A 89 -5.64 -7.82 22.36
C CYS A 89 -5.46 -7.58 23.86
N GLN A 90 -4.79 -8.49 24.57
CA GLN A 90 -4.50 -8.39 26.01
C GLN A 90 -3.78 -7.10 26.39
N PHE A 91 -2.96 -6.55 25.49
CA PHE A 91 -2.18 -5.34 25.72
C PHE A 91 -2.91 -4.03 25.34
N TRP A 92 -4.17 -4.11 24.92
CA TRP A 92 -4.96 -2.95 24.54
C TRP A 92 -5.17 -1.98 25.71
N LYS A 93 -4.96 -0.69 25.46
CA LYS A 93 -5.42 0.39 26.31
C LYS A 93 -6.58 1.08 25.59
N ALA A 94 -7.75 1.08 26.21
CA ALA A 94 -8.92 1.76 25.66
C ALA A 94 -8.63 3.25 25.44
N PRO A 95 -9.23 3.87 24.40
CA PRO A 95 -9.10 5.30 24.19
C PRO A 95 -9.67 6.08 25.37
N GLU A 96 -9.17 7.30 25.57
CA GLU A 96 -9.82 8.27 26.45
C GLU A 96 -11.24 8.58 25.92
N ALA A 97 -12.12 9.04 26.82
CA ALA A 97 -13.51 9.31 26.46
C ALA A 97 -13.61 10.28 25.27
N GLY A 98 -14.28 9.84 24.20
CA GLY A 98 -14.45 10.63 22.97
C GLY A 98 -13.33 10.48 21.94
N ALA A 99 -12.22 9.81 22.25
CA ALA A 99 -11.16 9.52 21.29
C ALA A 99 -11.42 8.21 20.53
N PHE A 100 -10.97 8.14 19.27
CA PHE A 100 -11.03 6.92 18.47
C PHE A 100 -9.79 6.03 18.65
N CYS A 101 -8.60 6.65 18.67
CA CYS A 101 -7.34 5.92 18.79
C CYS A 101 -7.11 5.54 20.25
N GLY A 102 -6.90 4.24 20.48
CA GLY A 102 -6.45 3.74 21.78
C GLY A 102 -4.93 3.72 21.88
N GLY A 103 -4.44 2.91 22.81
CA GLY A 103 -3.02 2.68 23.02
C GLY A 103 -2.68 1.20 23.18
N CYS A 104 -1.39 0.92 23.35
CA CYS A 104 -0.85 -0.41 23.64
C CYS A 104 0.04 -0.33 24.89
N GLN A 105 0.14 -1.42 25.65
CA GLN A 105 1.05 -1.51 26.80
C GLN A 105 2.52 -1.60 26.40
N ILE A 106 2.80 -2.20 25.23
CA ILE A 106 4.17 -2.54 24.78
C ILE A 106 4.61 -1.81 23.51
N ILE A 107 3.74 -0.99 22.92
CA ILE A 107 4.03 -0.15 21.75
C ILE A 107 3.59 1.28 22.06
N GLN A 108 4.46 2.26 21.79
CA GLN A 108 4.14 3.68 22.00
C GLN A 108 3.39 4.30 20.81
N GLY A 109 2.61 5.33 21.13
CA GLY A 109 1.83 6.13 20.17
C GLY A 109 0.41 5.62 19.93
N PRO A 110 -0.35 6.32 19.07
CA PRO A 110 -1.75 6.01 18.81
C PRO A 110 -1.90 4.66 18.11
N MET A 111 -2.93 3.90 18.52
CA MET A 111 -3.29 2.59 17.98
C MET A 111 -4.70 2.61 17.41
N ASN A 112 -4.84 2.16 16.17
CA ASN A 112 -6.14 1.94 15.56
C ASN A 112 -6.79 0.70 16.21
N PRO A 113 -8.04 0.76 16.70
CA PRO A 113 -8.71 -0.40 17.31
C PRO A 113 -8.81 -1.61 16.36
N LYS A 114 -8.81 -1.35 15.04
CA LYS A 114 -8.81 -2.39 14.00
C LYS A 114 -7.41 -2.77 13.49
N GLY A 115 -6.36 -2.23 14.11
CA GLY A 115 -4.98 -2.55 13.79
C GLY A 115 -4.54 -3.93 14.28
N TYR A 116 -3.28 -4.25 14.03
CA TYR A 116 -2.64 -5.50 14.45
C TYR A 116 -1.13 -5.31 14.60
N CYS A 117 -0.48 -6.13 15.43
CA CYS A 117 0.96 -6.33 15.47
C CYS A 117 1.27 -7.80 15.78
N ASN A 118 2.47 -8.28 15.47
CA ASN A 118 2.86 -9.68 15.67
C ASN A 118 2.98 -10.11 17.15
N GLN A 119 2.87 -9.16 18.09
CA GLN A 119 2.78 -9.42 19.53
C GLN A 119 1.33 -9.54 20.03
N TRP A 120 0.35 -9.69 19.13
CA TRP A 120 -1.05 -9.88 19.53
C TRP A 120 -1.20 -11.09 20.44
N LEU A 121 -1.94 -10.89 21.52
CA LEU A 121 -2.28 -11.92 22.49
C LEU A 121 -3.77 -11.86 22.77
N GLN A 122 -4.44 -13.00 22.76
CA GLN A 122 -5.88 -13.08 23.03
C GLN A 122 -6.18 -12.54 24.44
N LYS A 123 -7.19 -11.67 24.57
CA LYS A 123 -7.70 -11.28 25.89
C LYS A 123 -8.22 -12.50 26.65
N THR A 124 -7.70 -12.72 27.84
CA THR A 124 -8.27 -13.72 28.76
C THR A 124 -9.48 -13.13 29.46
N THR A 125 -10.64 -13.75 29.31
CA THR A 125 -11.81 -13.45 30.14
C THR A 125 -11.54 -14.03 31.53
N GLY A 126 -11.31 -13.17 32.52
CA GLY A 126 -11.21 -13.56 33.93
C GLY A 126 -12.58 -13.81 34.53
#